data_AF-A0A7K7LG85-F1
#
_entry.id   AF-A0A7K7LG85-F1
#
_cell.length_a   1.000
_cell.length_b   1.000
_cell.length_c   1.000
_cell.angle_alpha   90.00
_cell.angle_beta   90.00
_cell.angle_gamma   90.00
#
_symmetry.space_group_name_H-M   'P 1'
#
loop_
_entity.id
_entity.type
_entity.pdbx_description
1 polymer ?
#
loop_
_entity_poly.entity_id
_entity_poly.type
_entity_poly.pdbx_seq_one_letter_code
_entity_poly.pdbx_strand_id
1 'polypeptide(L)'
;REAEVSELRALAAVQEEHLHALEMERRRLHNQLQELKGNIRVFCRVRPLLAAEQEAQKGLEHLHFPPEDNKTLSHTGRRGEVRYDFSFDRVFPPGASQEDVFEEIALLVQV
;
A
#
# COMPACT_ATOMS: atom_id res chain seq x y z
N ARG A 1 48.17 17.91 11.30
CA ARG A 1 47.24 18.32 10.22
C ARG A 1 47.12 17.27 9.14
N GLU A 2 48.19 16.84 8.45
CA GLU A 2 48.08 15.77 7.42
C GLU A 2 47.73 14.39 8.00
N ALA A 3 48.34 13.99 9.12
CA ALA A 3 48.02 12.72 9.80
C ALA A 3 46.56 12.66 10.28
N GLU A 4 46.06 13.75 10.86
CA GLU A 4 44.67 13.90 11.31
C GLU A 4 43.68 13.85 10.14
N VAL A 5 43.99 14.49 9.01
CA VAL A 5 43.18 14.39 7.78
C VAL A 5 43.18 12.96 7.22
N SER A 6 44.31 12.25 7.31
CA SER A 6 44.42 10.85 6.90
C SER A 6 43.56 9.93 7.77
N GLU A 7 43.59 10.13 9.09
CA GLU A 7 42.82 9.35 10.06
C GLU A 7 41.31 9.58 9.90
N LEU A 8 40.87 10.83 9.72
CA LEU A 8 39.48 11.16 9.44
C LEU A 8 38.97 10.55 8.12
N ARG A 9 39.81 10.52 7.08
CA ARG A 9 39.45 9.87 5.80
C ARG A 9 39.31 8.35 5.94
N ALA A 10 40.19 7.72 6.71
CA ALA A 10 40.09 6.29 6.98
C ALA A 10 38.82 5.96 7.76
N LEU A 11 38.46 6.76 8.77
CA LEU A 11 37.21 6.60 9.51
C LEU A 11 35.99 6.80 8.61
N ALA A 12 35.99 7.82 7.75
CA ALA A 12 34.90 8.06 6.81
C ALA A 12 34.70 6.90 5.84
N ALA A 13 35.79 6.31 5.33
CA ALA A 13 35.72 5.15 4.45
C ALA A 13 35.10 3.93 5.14
N VAL A 14 35.48 3.65 6.40
CA VAL A 14 34.88 2.57 7.19
C VAL A 14 33.40 2.83 7.46
N GLN A 15 33.02 4.07 7.76
CA GLN A 15 31.62 4.45 7.95
C GLN A 15 30.81 4.32 6.67
N GLU A 16 31.38 4.68 5.52
CA GLU A 16 30.74 4.55 4.21
C GLU A 16 30.51 3.07 3.85
N GLU A 17 31.50 2.20 4.09
CA GLU A 17 31.34 0.75 3.92
C GLU A 17 30.26 0.18 4.85
N HIS A 18 30.22 0.63 6.11
CA HIS A 18 29.20 0.21 7.06
C HIS A 18 27.79 0.65 6.63
N LEU A 19 27.62 1.90 6.20
CA LEU A 19 26.36 2.41 5.67
C LEU A 19 25.91 1.64 4.43
N HIS A 20 26.84 1.34 3.52
CA HIS A 20 26.56 0.53 2.35
C HIS A 20 26.08 -0.87 2.71
N ALA A 21 26.74 -1.55 3.66
CA ALA A 21 26.33 -2.86 4.13
C ALA A 21 24.93 -2.85 4.76
N LEU A 22 24.62 -1.83 5.58
CA LEU A 22 23.29 -1.67 6.17
C LEU A 22 22.20 -1.41 5.12
N GLU A 23 22.48 -0.60 4.10
CA GLU A 23 21.54 -0.34 3.02
C GLU A 23 21.27 -1.60 2.17
N MET A 24 22.31 -2.40 1.90
CA MET A 24 22.15 -3.68 1.19
C MET A 24 21.28 -4.65 1.98
N GLU A 25 21.46 -4.73 3.30
CA GLU A 25 20.63 -5.57 4.16
C GLU A 25 19.19 -5.05 4.24
N ARG A 26 18.99 -3.73 4.32
CA ARG A 26 17.65 -3.11 4.25
C ARG A 26 16.93 -3.50 2.95
N ARG A 27 17.62 -3.40 1.81
CA ARG A 27 17.07 -3.78 0.50
C ARG A 27 16.72 -5.26 0.44
N ARG A 28 17.59 -6.13 0.94
CA ARG A 28 17.36 -7.59 1.00
C ARG A 28 16.11 -7.93 1.81
N LEU A 29 16.02 -7.40 3.03
CA LEU A 29 14.88 -7.63 3.93
C LEU A 29 13.58 -7.05 3.35
N HIS A 30 13.66 -5.88 2.74
CA HIS A 30 12.52 -5.26 2.08
C HIS A 30 12.00 -6.13 0.93
N ASN A 31 12.87 -6.64 0.06
CA ASN A 31 12.46 -7.50 -1.04
C ASN A 31 11.82 -8.80 -0.54
N GLN A 32 12.39 -9.41 0.50
CA GLN A 32 11.77 -10.59 1.13
C GLN A 32 10.38 -10.29 1.67
N LEU A 33 10.19 -9.13 2.30
CA LEU A 33 8.88 -8.71 2.78
C LEU A 33 7.88 -8.50 1.63
N GLN A 34 8.32 -7.91 0.50
CA GLN A 34 7.47 -7.74 -0.68
C GLN A 34 7.10 -9.08 -1.32
N GLU A 35 8.05 -9.99 -1.47
CA GLU A 35 7.81 -11.34 -2.01
C GLU A 35 6.79 -12.11 -1.15
N LEU A 36 6.90 -12.03 0.18
CA LEU A 36 5.95 -12.63 1.11
C LEU A 36 4.55 -12.01 1.00
N LYS A 37 4.46 -10.70 0.74
CA LYS A 37 3.18 -10.03 0.47
C LYS A 37 2.60 -10.39 -0.91
N GLY A 38 3.42 -10.91 -1.81
CA GLY A 38 3.04 -11.26 -3.18
C GLY A 38 3.54 -10.24 -4.20
N ASN A 39 4.17 -10.75 -5.26
CA ASN A 39 4.75 -9.94 -6.33
C ASN A 39 3.69 -9.21 -7.18
N ILE A 40 2.48 -9.75 -7.24
CA ILE A 40 1.33 -9.13 -7.91
C ILE A 40 0.29 -8.88 -6.83
N ARG A 41 -0.17 -7.64 -6.72
CA ARG A 41 -1.19 -7.23 -5.76
C ARG A 41 -2.34 -6.55 -6.49
N VAL A 42 -3.57 -6.92 -6.17
CA VAL A 42 -4.81 -6.35 -6.70
C VAL A 42 -5.52 -5.59 -5.59
N PHE A 43 -5.60 -4.28 -5.76
CA PHE A 43 -6.34 -3.40 -4.86
C PHE A 43 -7.66 -2.98 -5.47
N CYS A 44 -8.71 -2.95 -4.67
CA CYS A 44 -9.99 -2.37 -5.07
C CYS A 44 -10.17 -1.02 -4.38
N ARG A 45 -10.44 0.04 -5.13
CA ARG A 45 -10.80 1.36 -4.55
C ARG A 45 -12.15 1.80 -5.09
N VAL A 46 -13.11 1.95 -4.20
CA VAL A 46 -14.43 2.46 -4.55
C VAL A 46 -14.40 3.98 -4.49
N ARG A 47 -14.81 4.65 -5.57
CA ARG A 47 -14.83 6.11 -5.65
C ARG A 47 -16.00 6.67 -4.82
N PRO A 48 -15.83 7.74 -4.02
CA PRO A 48 -16.95 8.46 -3.45
C PRO A 48 -17.86 9.08 -4.52
N LEU A 49 -19.17 9.04 -4.26
CA LEU A 49 -20.18 9.60 -5.15
C LEU A 49 -20.01 11.13 -5.27
N LEU A 50 -20.16 11.66 -6.48
CA LEU A 50 -20.25 13.11 -6.72
C LEU A 50 -21.62 13.63 -6.26
N ALA A 51 -21.71 14.94 -6.00
CA ALA A 51 -22.96 15.60 -5.62
C ALA A 51 -24.12 15.27 -6.61
N ALA A 52 -23.86 15.40 -7.92
CA ALA A 52 -24.85 15.08 -8.96
C ALA A 52 -25.30 13.60 -8.95
N GLU A 53 -24.45 12.67 -8.49
CA GLU A 53 -24.78 11.24 -8.41
C GLU A 53 -25.64 10.91 -7.19
N GLN A 54 -25.40 11.63 -6.08
CA GLN A 54 -26.22 11.56 -4.88
C GLN A 54 -27.64 12.12 -5.14
N GLU A 55 -27.73 13.26 -5.84
CA GLU A 55 -28.99 13.86 -6.28
C GLU A 55 -29.80 12.93 -7.20
N ALA A 56 -29.11 12.16 -8.05
CA ALA A 56 -29.72 11.17 -8.93
C ALA A 56 -30.10 9.85 -8.22
N GLN A 57 -30.01 9.77 -6.89
CA GLN A 57 -30.28 8.58 -6.08
C GLN A 57 -29.52 7.32 -6.51
N LYS A 58 -28.33 7.48 -7.12
CA LYS A 58 -27.43 6.35 -7.41
C LYS A 58 -26.64 6.00 -6.14
N GLY A 59 -27.31 5.33 -5.21
CA GLY A 59 -26.72 4.88 -3.94
C GLY A 59 -25.71 3.74 -4.12
N LEU A 60 -24.88 3.53 -3.09
CA LEU A 60 -23.93 2.42 -2.99
C LEU A 60 -24.49 1.22 -2.19
N GLU A 61 -25.81 1.16 -1.99
CA GLU A 61 -26.49 0.13 -1.17
C GLU A 61 -26.26 -1.31 -1.68
N HIS A 62 -25.93 -1.44 -2.96
CA HIS A 62 -25.60 -2.71 -3.59
C HIS A 62 -24.15 -3.16 -3.31
N LEU A 63 -23.32 -2.31 -2.70
CA LEU A 63 -21.96 -2.64 -2.27
C LEU A 63 -21.93 -2.80 -0.75
N HIS A 64 -21.31 -3.87 -0.28
CA HIS A 64 -21.16 -4.15 1.13
C HIS A 64 -19.70 -4.41 1.47
N PHE A 65 -19.25 -3.75 2.53
CA PHE A 65 -17.89 -3.82 3.06
C PHE A 65 -17.96 -4.48 4.44
N PRO A 66 -17.47 -5.72 4.60
CA PRO A 66 -17.44 -6.36 5.91
C PRO A 66 -16.56 -5.55 6.89
N PRO A 67 -17.05 -5.16 8.08
CA PRO A 67 -16.29 -4.31 9.01
C PRO A 67 -14.98 -4.93 9.49
N GLU A 68 -14.94 -6.25 9.59
CA GLU A 68 -13.79 -7.01 10.09
C GLU A 68 -12.85 -7.50 8.98
N ASP A 69 -13.22 -7.29 7.71
CA ASP A 69 -12.44 -7.77 6.57
C ASP A 69 -12.28 -6.66 5.50
N ASN A 70 -11.05 -6.14 5.42
CA ASN A 70 -10.66 -5.13 4.46
C ASN A 70 -10.21 -5.72 3.11
N LYS A 71 -10.43 -7.02 2.86
CA LYS A 71 -10.05 -7.70 1.61
C LYS A 71 -11.23 -8.08 0.75
N THR A 72 -12.44 -8.07 1.32
CA THR A 72 -13.64 -8.51 0.62
C THR A 72 -14.54 -7.33 0.25
N LEU A 73 -14.99 -7.32 -1.00
CA LEU A 73 -16.08 -6.47 -1.47
C LEU A 73 -17.23 -7.36 -1.91
N SER A 74 -18.41 -7.13 -1.34
CA SER A 74 -19.63 -7.85 -1.70
C SER A 74 -20.53 -6.97 -2.55
N HIS A 75 -21.06 -7.52 -3.64
CA HIS A 75 -22.00 -6.85 -4.53
C HIS A 75 -23.33 -7.60 -4.60
N THR A 76 -24.44 -6.93 -4.30
CA THR A 76 -25.79 -7.47 -4.46
C THR A 76 -26.33 -7.13 -5.85
N GLY A 77 -26.73 -8.15 -6.62
CA GLY A 77 -27.30 -7.98 -7.95
C GLY A 77 -28.59 -7.15 -7.94
N ARG A 78 -28.97 -6.61 -9.11
CA ARG A 78 -30.14 -5.70 -9.28
C ARG A 78 -31.49 -6.23 -8.81
N ARG A 79 -31.62 -7.56 -8.65
CA ARG A 79 -32.84 -8.22 -8.14
C ARG A 79 -32.76 -8.61 -6.66
N GLY A 80 -31.67 -8.29 -5.97
CA GLY A 80 -31.48 -8.61 -4.55
C GLY A 80 -31.20 -10.09 -4.23
N GLU A 81 -31.42 -11.01 -5.17
CA GLU A 81 -31.37 -12.45 -4.93
C GLU A 81 -29.96 -13.05 -4.90
N VAL A 82 -28.97 -12.38 -5.51
CA VAL A 82 -27.61 -12.93 -5.67
C VAL A 82 -26.58 -11.96 -5.12
N ARG A 83 -25.78 -12.43 -4.16
CA ARG A 83 -24.60 -11.76 -3.63
C ARG A 83 -23.36 -12.33 -4.29
N TYR A 84 -22.49 -11.46 -4.77
CA TYR A 84 -21.18 -11.79 -5.33
C TYR A 84 -20.11 -11.27 -4.39
N ASP A 85 -19.24 -12.17 -3.91
CA ASP A 85 -18.10 -11.79 -3.07
C ASP A 85 -16.82 -11.80 -3.91
N PHE A 86 -16.07 -10.70 -3.84
CA PHE A 86 -14.80 -10.52 -4.51
C PHE A 86 -13.70 -10.30 -3.47
N SER A 87 -12.59 -11.01 -3.62
CA SER A 87 -11.44 -10.92 -2.71
C SER A 87 -10.26 -10.23 -3.39
N PHE A 88 -9.60 -9.35 -2.62
CA PHE A 88 -8.50 -8.50 -3.05
C PHE A 88 -7.39 -8.51 -1.99
N ASP A 89 -6.24 -7.92 -2.29
CA ASP A 89 -5.21 -7.70 -1.27
C ASP A 89 -5.63 -6.65 -0.24
N ARG A 90 -6.36 -5.62 -0.71
CA ARG A 90 -7.03 -4.62 0.11
C ARG A 90 -8.16 -3.93 -0.68
N VAL A 91 -9.25 -3.61 0.01
CA VAL A 91 -10.41 -2.88 -0.46
C VAL A 91 -10.49 -1.54 0.29
N PHE A 92 -10.49 -0.45 -0.48
CA PHE A 92 -10.62 0.91 0.03
C PHE A 92 -12.06 1.39 -0.18
N PRO A 93 -12.82 1.66 0.90
CA PRO A 93 -14.17 2.16 0.80
C PRO A 93 -14.22 3.59 0.23
N PRO A 94 -15.41 4.10 -0.12
CA PRO A 94 -15.58 5.45 -0.67
C PRO A 94 -14.98 6.57 0.17
N GLY A 95 -14.92 6.40 1.50
CA GLY A 95 -14.35 7.37 2.42
C GLY A 95 -12.83 7.34 2.55
N ALA A 96 -12.15 6.43 1.86
CA ALA A 96 -10.70 6.26 1.99
C ALA A 96 -9.90 7.43 1.41
N SER A 97 -8.90 7.82 2.19
CA SER A 97 -7.75 8.68 1.92
C SER A 97 -7.15 8.59 0.51
N GLN A 98 -6.50 9.65 0.00
CA GLN A 98 -5.36 9.40 -0.90
C GLN A 98 -4.15 8.95 -0.09
N GLU A 99 -3.98 9.51 1.11
CA GLU A 99 -2.97 9.15 2.08
C GLU A 99 -3.11 7.68 2.48
N ASP A 100 -4.30 7.23 2.88
CA ASP A 100 -4.56 5.82 3.21
C ASP A 100 -4.17 4.84 2.09
N VAL A 101 -4.44 5.23 0.84
CA VAL A 101 -4.12 4.42 -0.34
C VAL A 101 -2.61 4.45 -0.60
N PHE A 102 -1.98 5.62 -0.46
CA PHE A 102 -0.56 5.79 -0.65
C PHE A 102 0.25 5.00 0.39
N GLU A 103 -0.14 5.00 1.66
CA GLU A 103 0.56 4.25 2.72
C GLU A 103 0.67 2.75 2.41
N GLU A 104 -0.36 2.15 1.80
CA GLU A 104 -0.32 0.73 1.40
C GLU A 104 0.59 0.47 0.19
N ILE A 105 0.71 1.45 -0.71
CA ILE A 105 1.46 1.34 -1.97
C ILE A 105 2.90 1.82 -1.80
N ALA A 106 3.18 2.69 -0.84
CA ALA A 106 4.45 3.37 -0.62
C ALA A 106 5.62 2.38 -0.52
N LEU A 107 5.37 1.21 0.08
CA LEU A 107 6.39 0.17 0.19
C LEU A 107 6.88 -0.34 -1.18
N LEU A 108 6.07 -0.31 -2.24
CA LEU A 108 6.52 -0.71 -3.59
C LEU A 108 7.47 0.32 -4.22
N VAL A 109 7.47 1.55 -3.72
CA VAL A 109 8.33 2.63 -4.21
C VAL A 109 9.54 2.71 -3.30
N GLN A 110 10.62 2.02 -3.68
CA GLN A 110 11.92 2.23 -3.04
C GLN A 110 12.63 3.41 -3.71
N VAL A 111 13.01 4.40 -2.90
CA VAL A 111 13.94 5.48 -3.25
C VAL A 111 15.27 5.26 -2.56
#